data_AF-A0A3M1UZG5-F1
#
_entry.id   AF-A0A3M1UZG5-F1
#
_cell.length_a   1.000
_cell.length_b   1.000
_cell.length_c   1.000
_cell.angle_alpha   90.00
_cell.angle_beta   90.00
_cell.angle_gamma   90.00
#
_symmetry.space_group_name_H-M   'P 1'
#
loop_
_entity.id
_entity.type
_entity.pdbx_description
1 polymer ?
#
loop_
_entity_poly.entity_id
_entity_poly.type
_entity_poly.pdbx_seq_one_letter_code
_entity_poly.pdbx_strand_id
1 'polypeptide(L)'
;MLDQRIDLRSPWIAGILAFLVPGAGHAYQRRYFKAGIYSVCILGLFWWGMLLGDWKVVYAQFKSAPGRPRTLGYWAQLGVGLPAMPALVQAYRFESAVGEDPFGAEPDRMLNSLDDELDAPFVGDVRSLGDSREAVIRVRGTIHLEPAEEPYGWGVTGRFVGTDEKGNAVELELGSPFAIGPRLRAARRRKVRCAVLEDGHERGTLEGTIPRPLVNWFQMPLDRKLLADWHRELGKQVELAQVFTWIAGLLNILAIWDAVQGPAYGYGDEWLRPAAAGEGGTPGGP
;
A
#
# COMPACT_ATOMS: atom_id res chain seq x y z
N MET A 1 1.85 20.59 35.37
CA MET A 1 2.13 22.01 35.07
C MET A 1 2.98 22.02 33.82
N LEU A 2 2.52 22.68 32.75
CA LEU A 2 3.33 22.87 31.54
C LEU A 2 4.51 23.75 31.90
N ASP A 3 5.73 23.30 31.62
CA ASP A 3 6.94 24.09 31.84
C ASP A 3 6.86 25.38 31.00
N GLN A 4 6.91 26.52 31.67
CA GLN A 4 6.65 27.85 31.10
C GLN A 4 7.78 28.35 30.18
N ARG A 5 8.86 27.57 30.06
CA ARG A 5 10.07 27.92 29.29
C ARG A 5 10.06 27.47 27.83
N ILE A 6 9.08 26.69 27.40
CA ILE A 6 8.95 26.21 26.02
C ILE A 6 7.66 26.78 25.43
N ASP A 7 7.78 27.63 24.41
CA ASP A 7 6.64 28.12 23.63
C ASP A 7 6.05 26.98 22.79
N LEU A 8 5.18 26.19 23.43
CA LEU A 8 4.36 25.20 22.77
C LEU A 8 3.29 25.94 21.96
N ARG A 9 3.65 26.33 20.74
CA ARG A 9 2.69 26.77 19.72
C ARG A 9 1.48 25.83 19.73
N SER A 10 0.27 26.40 19.60
CA SER A 10 -1.05 25.72 19.67
C SER A 10 -0.97 24.17 19.73
N PRO A 11 -0.97 23.57 20.95
CA PRO A 11 -0.66 22.16 21.16
C PRO A 11 -1.57 21.19 20.38
N TRP A 12 -2.83 21.57 20.15
CA TRP A 12 -3.78 20.78 19.38
C TRP A 12 -3.37 20.64 17.90
N ILE A 13 -2.84 21.71 17.28
CA ILE A 13 -2.35 21.68 15.89
C ILE A 13 -1.13 20.77 15.81
N ALA A 14 -0.23 20.84 16.79
CA ALA A 14 0.93 19.96 16.85
C ALA A 14 0.52 18.48 16.97
N GLY A 15 -0.51 18.18 17.76
CA GLY A 15 -1.07 16.83 17.86
C GLY A 15 -1.63 16.32 16.53
N ILE A 16 -2.43 17.13 15.82
CA ILE A 16 -2.99 16.75 14.51
C ILE A 16 -1.87 16.56 13.48
N LEU A 17 -0.89 17.47 13.44
CA LEU A 17 0.23 17.35 12.51
C LEU A 17 1.07 16.10 12.80
N ALA A 18 1.35 15.79 14.07
CA ALA A 18 2.04 14.56 14.47
C ALA A 18 1.23 13.30 14.12
N PHE A 19 -0.10 13.37 14.20
CA PHE A 19 -0.97 12.28 13.78
C PHE A 19 -0.93 12.08 12.26
N LEU A 20 -0.95 13.15 11.47
CA LEU A 20 -0.92 13.05 10.02
C LEU A 20 0.43 12.57 9.50
N VAL A 21 1.51 13.16 10.00
CA VAL A 21 2.88 12.85 9.59
C VAL A 21 3.76 12.71 10.84
N PRO A 22 4.35 11.52 11.08
CA PRO A 22 5.24 11.31 12.21
C PRO A 22 6.35 12.38 12.29
N GLY A 23 6.44 13.05 13.45
CA GLY A 23 7.42 14.12 13.70
C GLY A 23 7.02 15.53 13.24
N ALA A 24 5.96 15.71 12.45
CA ALA A 24 5.57 17.04 11.95
C ALA A 24 5.05 17.97 13.06
N GLY A 25 4.40 17.44 14.09
CA GLY A 25 3.99 18.23 15.26
C GLY A 25 5.16 18.86 16.01
N HIS A 26 6.25 18.11 16.18
CA HIS A 26 7.49 18.61 16.80
C HIS A 26 8.19 19.64 15.92
N ALA A 27 8.18 19.45 14.60
CA ALA A 27 8.71 20.44 13.65
C ALA A 27 7.93 21.75 13.72
N TYR A 28 6.59 21.70 13.84
CA TYR A 28 5.73 22.87 14.00
C TYR A 28 6.07 23.69 15.26
N GLN A 29 6.45 23.01 16.33
CA GLN A 29 6.92 23.61 17.59
C GLN A 29 8.43 23.93 17.57
N ARG A 30 9.09 23.88 16.40
CA ARG A 30 10.53 24.13 16.21
C ARG A 30 11.46 23.18 16.99
N ARG A 31 10.96 22.01 17.38
CA ARG A 31 11.71 20.93 18.05
C ARG A 31 12.30 19.95 17.02
N TYR A 32 13.18 20.45 16.14
CA TYR A 32 13.65 19.72 14.95
C TYR A 32 14.40 18.42 15.24
N PHE A 33 15.19 18.36 16.31
CA PHE A 33 15.91 17.13 16.66
C PHE A 33 14.94 15.99 16.99
N LYS A 34 13.93 16.27 17.82
CA LYS A 34 12.84 15.31 18.12
C LYS A 34 12.05 14.96 16.86
N ALA A 35 11.71 15.95 16.04
CA ALA A 35 11.01 15.73 14.78
C ALA A 35 11.76 14.75 13.87
N GLY A 36 13.09 14.93 13.74
CA GLY A 36 13.96 14.05 12.96
C GLY A 36 13.97 12.62 13.49
N ILE A 37 14.20 12.43 14.80
CA ILE A 37 14.21 11.10 15.42
C ILE A 37 12.86 10.40 15.22
N TYR A 38 11.74 11.04 15.58
CA TYR A 38 10.43 10.43 15.44
C TYR A 38 10.10 10.10 13.99
N SER A 39 10.35 11.04 13.06
CA SER A 39 10.11 10.80 11.63
C SER A 39 10.92 9.63 11.11
N VAL A 40 12.24 9.60 11.35
CA VAL A 40 13.14 8.56 10.82
C VAL A 40 12.84 7.21 11.45
N CYS A 41 12.65 7.13 12.77
CA CYS A 41 12.39 5.87 13.45
C CYS A 41 11.01 5.30 13.08
N ILE A 42 9.96 6.11 13.12
CA ILE A 42 8.59 5.63 12.88
C ILE A 42 8.40 5.30 11.40
N LEU A 43 8.74 6.22 10.49
CA LEU A 43 8.59 5.95 9.05
C LEU A 43 9.57 4.86 8.60
N GLY A 44 10.79 4.84 9.13
CA GLY A 44 11.76 3.78 8.85
C GLY A 44 11.21 2.40 9.23
N LEU A 45 10.68 2.24 10.44
CA LEU A 45 10.05 0.98 10.88
C LEU A 45 8.84 0.62 10.02
N PHE A 46 7.98 1.61 9.71
CA PHE A 46 6.80 1.39 8.89
C PHE A 46 7.14 0.92 7.47
N TRP A 47 8.03 1.64 6.78
CA TRP A 47 8.43 1.29 5.41
C TRP A 47 9.23 -0.01 5.37
N TRP A 48 10.07 -0.27 6.38
CA TRP A 48 10.77 -1.55 6.49
C TRP A 48 9.78 -2.70 6.69
N GLY A 49 8.78 -2.53 7.55
CA GLY A 49 7.70 -3.50 7.71
C GLY A 49 6.92 -3.72 6.41
N MET A 50 6.53 -2.64 5.72
CA MET A 50 5.88 -2.72 4.40
C MET A 50 6.73 -3.48 3.38
N LEU A 51 8.04 -3.23 3.34
CA LEU A 51 8.96 -3.91 2.43
C LEU A 51 9.08 -5.41 2.76
N LEU A 52 9.24 -5.76 4.04
CA LEU A 52 9.34 -7.15 4.51
C LEU A 52 8.12 -7.99 4.17
N GLY A 53 6.92 -7.39 4.20
CA GLY A 53 5.69 -8.10 3.85
C GLY A 53 5.18 -7.81 2.43
N ASP A 54 6.08 -7.49 1.49
CA ASP A 54 5.78 -7.25 0.07
C ASP A 54 4.63 -6.27 -0.18
N TRP A 55 4.55 -5.22 0.65
CA TRP A 55 3.57 -4.14 0.58
C TRP A 55 2.11 -4.58 0.80
N LYS A 56 1.90 -5.77 1.36
CA LYS A 56 0.58 -6.35 1.66
C LYS A 56 0.21 -6.30 3.15
N VAL A 57 1.10 -5.78 3.99
CA VAL A 57 1.00 -5.83 5.46
C VAL A 57 -0.11 -4.95 6.03
N VAL A 58 -0.29 -3.78 5.43
CA VAL A 58 -1.22 -2.76 5.92
C VAL A 58 -2.44 -2.79 5.03
N TYR A 59 -3.54 -3.29 5.57
CA TYR A 59 -4.83 -3.34 4.90
C TYR A 59 -5.94 -3.31 5.95
N ALA A 60 -7.10 -2.80 5.55
CA ALA A 60 -8.25 -2.67 6.43
C ALA A 60 -9.38 -3.58 5.95
N GLN A 61 -9.90 -4.41 6.86
CA GLN A 61 -11.03 -5.30 6.59
C GLN A 61 -11.99 -5.29 7.78
N PHE A 62 -13.10 -4.55 7.62
CA PHE A 62 -14.03 -4.26 8.71
C PHE A 62 -15.22 -5.21 8.76
N LYS A 63 -15.68 -5.68 7.58
CA LYS A 63 -16.75 -6.67 7.45
C LYS A 63 -16.16 -8.07 7.49
N SER A 64 -16.74 -8.91 8.35
CA SER A 64 -16.46 -10.34 8.35
C SER A 64 -17.24 -10.95 7.19
N ALA A 65 -16.58 -11.21 6.07
CA ALA A 65 -17.15 -11.97 4.97
C ALA A 65 -16.73 -13.45 5.11
N PRO A 66 -17.46 -14.42 4.54
CA PRO A 66 -17.03 -15.81 4.52
C PRO A 66 -15.58 -15.93 4.00
N GLY A 67 -14.67 -16.41 4.85
CA GLY A 67 -13.26 -16.54 4.53
C GLY A 67 -12.37 -15.29 4.73
N ARG A 68 -12.89 -14.18 5.27
CA ARG A 68 -12.15 -12.92 5.48
C ARG A 68 -12.22 -12.47 6.95
N PRO A 69 -11.20 -12.78 7.78
CA PRO A 69 -11.19 -12.40 9.19
C PRO A 69 -11.03 -10.89 9.37
N ARG A 70 -11.61 -10.34 10.43
CA ARG A 70 -11.48 -8.91 10.76
C ARG A 70 -10.04 -8.60 11.16
N THR A 71 -9.48 -7.52 10.62
CA THR A 71 -8.11 -7.12 10.91
C THR A 71 -8.06 -6.08 12.02
N LEU A 72 -8.17 -6.53 13.27
CA LEU A 72 -8.04 -5.64 14.43
C LEU A 72 -6.65 -4.97 14.52
N GLY A 73 -5.61 -5.63 14.01
CA GLY A 73 -4.25 -5.10 13.96
C GLY A 73 -4.12 -3.81 13.15
N TYR A 74 -5.04 -3.53 12.21
CA TYR A 74 -5.03 -2.29 11.44
C TYR A 74 -5.19 -1.05 12.33
N TRP A 75 -5.90 -1.15 13.46
CA TRP A 75 -6.06 -0.01 14.39
C TRP A 75 -4.73 0.48 14.97
N ALA A 76 -3.79 -0.43 15.21
CA ALA A 76 -2.44 -0.04 15.62
C ALA A 76 -1.72 0.68 14.46
N GLN A 77 -1.81 0.15 13.24
CA GLN A 77 -1.16 0.71 12.05
C GLN A 77 -1.72 2.09 11.66
N LEU A 78 -3.02 2.33 11.88
CA LEU A 78 -3.67 3.63 11.67
C LEU A 78 -2.98 4.74 12.47
N GLY A 79 -2.38 4.40 13.62
CA GLY A 79 -1.59 5.33 14.43
C GLY A 79 -0.42 5.98 13.68
N VAL A 80 0.11 5.35 12.61
CA VAL A 80 1.19 5.92 11.78
C VAL A 80 0.73 7.17 11.00
N GLY A 81 -0.57 7.35 10.81
CA GLY A 81 -1.13 8.51 10.13
C GLY A 81 -1.34 8.31 8.64
N LEU A 82 -1.07 9.37 7.86
CA LEU A 82 -1.26 9.39 6.40
C LEU A 82 -0.66 8.19 5.67
N PRO A 83 0.52 7.63 6.03
CA PRO A 83 1.05 6.46 5.34
C PRO A 83 0.14 5.23 5.41
N ALA A 84 -0.66 5.05 6.47
CA ALA A 84 -1.54 3.89 6.65
C ALA A 84 -3.01 4.17 6.27
N MET A 85 -3.38 5.43 6.06
CA MET A 85 -4.75 5.84 5.73
C MET A 85 -5.28 5.33 4.38
N PRO A 86 -4.47 5.14 3.31
CA PRO A 86 -4.95 4.61 2.04
C PRO A 86 -5.72 3.30 2.20
N ALA A 87 -5.34 2.42 3.13
CA ALA A 87 -6.06 1.19 3.43
C ALA A 87 -7.56 1.40 3.72
N LEU A 88 -7.96 2.47 4.41
CA LEU A 88 -9.38 2.79 4.66
C LEU A 88 -10.12 3.10 3.36
N VAL A 89 -9.53 3.97 2.53
CA VAL A 89 -10.09 4.36 1.24
C VAL A 89 -10.21 3.14 0.34
N GLN A 90 -9.20 2.26 0.36
CA GLN A 90 -9.19 1.04 -0.42
C GLN A 90 -10.22 0.01 0.05
N ALA A 91 -10.41 -0.13 1.36
CA ALA A 91 -11.46 -0.98 1.91
C ALA A 91 -12.84 -0.51 1.45
N TYR A 92 -13.10 0.81 1.52
CA TYR A 92 -14.34 1.39 1.02
C TYR A 92 -14.51 1.17 -0.49
N ARG A 93 -13.48 1.48 -1.31
CA ARG A 93 -13.52 1.26 -2.77
C ARG A 93 -13.76 -0.20 -3.14
N PHE A 94 -13.15 -1.13 -2.42
CA PHE A 94 -13.34 -2.55 -2.65
C PHE A 94 -14.76 -2.99 -2.31
N GLU A 95 -15.30 -2.56 -1.16
CA GLU A 95 -16.68 -2.86 -0.78
C GLU A 95 -17.70 -2.28 -1.77
N SER A 96 -17.49 -1.04 -2.22
CA SER A 96 -18.35 -0.42 -3.23
C SER A 96 -18.30 -1.12 -4.58
N ALA A 97 -17.15 -1.71 -4.94
CA ALA A 97 -16.97 -2.40 -6.22
C ALA A 97 -17.51 -3.84 -6.23
N VAL A 98 -17.48 -4.53 -5.08
CA VAL A 98 -17.98 -5.90 -4.95
C VAL A 98 -19.50 -5.92 -4.70
N GLY A 99 -20.07 -4.87 -4.13
CA GLY A 99 -21.49 -4.85 -3.75
C GLY A 99 -21.81 -5.82 -2.60
N GLU A 100 -23.04 -5.76 -2.08
CA GLU A 100 -23.55 -6.79 -1.18
C GLU A 100 -23.89 -8.02 -2.02
N ASP A 101 -23.09 -9.07 -1.91
CA ASP A 101 -23.39 -10.35 -2.51
C ASP A 101 -24.14 -11.23 -1.49
N PRO A 102 -25.48 -11.33 -1.58
CA PRO A 102 -26.29 -12.15 -0.68
C PRO A 102 -26.05 -13.67 -0.83
N PHE A 103 -25.34 -14.12 -1.87
CA PHE A 103 -25.07 -15.54 -2.14
C PHE A 103 -23.58 -15.92 -2.01
N GLY A 104 -22.70 -14.95 -1.77
CA GLY A 104 -21.27 -15.18 -1.55
C GLY A 104 -20.53 -15.70 -2.80
N ALA A 105 -20.96 -15.30 -4.00
CA ALA A 105 -20.19 -15.52 -5.21
C ALA A 105 -18.80 -14.84 -5.07
N GLU A 106 -17.79 -15.42 -5.73
CA GLU A 106 -16.44 -14.87 -5.60
C GLU A 106 -16.41 -13.44 -6.19
N PRO A 107 -15.94 -12.44 -5.41
CA PRO A 107 -15.88 -11.03 -5.84
C PRO A 107 -15.05 -10.83 -7.10
N ASP A 108 -14.18 -11.80 -7.41
CA ASP A 108 -13.39 -11.82 -8.62
C ASP A 108 -14.29 -11.72 -9.86
N ARG A 109 -15.48 -12.35 -9.91
CA ARG A 109 -16.37 -12.26 -11.09
C ARG A 109 -16.81 -10.83 -11.43
N MET A 110 -17.10 -10.01 -10.43
CA MET A 110 -17.56 -8.62 -10.63
C MET A 110 -16.39 -7.67 -10.94
N LEU A 111 -15.17 -8.05 -10.56
CA LEU A 111 -13.96 -7.26 -10.78
C LEU A 111 -13.22 -7.67 -12.06
N ASN A 112 -13.65 -8.74 -12.74
CA ASN A 112 -13.01 -9.29 -13.94
C ASN A 112 -13.53 -8.66 -15.24
N SER A 113 -14.30 -7.57 -15.19
CA SER A 113 -14.72 -6.84 -16.40
C SER A 113 -13.59 -5.95 -16.94
N LEU A 114 -13.72 -5.64 -18.23
CA LEU A 114 -13.00 -4.60 -18.93
C LEU A 114 -14.02 -3.47 -19.19
N ASP A 115 -14.08 -2.50 -18.28
CA ASP A 115 -15.07 -1.41 -18.37
C ASP A 115 -14.67 -0.34 -19.41
N ASP A 116 -13.37 -0.20 -19.65
CA ASP A 116 -12.74 0.83 -20.49
C ASP A 116 -11.68 0.19 -21.41
N GLU A 117 -11.30 0.89 -22.48
CA GLU A 117 -10.13 0.56 -23.29
C GLU A 117 -8.88 0.38 -22.40
N LEU A 118 -8.13 -0.70 -22.66
CA LEU A 118 -6.99 -1.09 -21.85
C LEU A 118 -5.73 -1.19 -22.71
N ASP A 119 -4.89 -0.18 -22.51
CA ASP A 119 -3.53 -0.11 -23.03
C ASP A 119 -2.53 -0.35 -21.91
N ALA A 120 -1.81 -1.48 -21.98
CA ALA A 120 -0.85 -1.81 -20.94
C ALA A 120 0.36 -2.60 -21.49
N PRO A 121 1.53 -2.45 -20.86
CA PRO A 121 2.66 -3.32 -21.18
C PRO A 121 2.33 -4.75 -20.73
N PHE A 122 2.48 -5.69 -21.65
CA PHE A 122 2.18 -7.10 -21.46
C PHE A 122 3.46 -7.92 -21.48
N VAL A 123 3.53 -8.89 -20.56
CA VAL A 123 4.57 -9.92 -20.54
C VAL A 123 3.88 -11.24 -20.29
N GLY A 124 4.08 -12.19 -21.19
CA GLY A 124 3.40 -13.48 -21.14
C GLY A 124 3.92 -14.44 -22.19
N ASP A 125 3.16 -15.49 -22.38
CA ASP A 125 3.47 -16.58 -23.28
C ASP A 125 2.31 -16.74 -24.27
N VAL A 126 2.64 -16.91 -25.55
CA VAL A 126 1.72 -17.28 -26.62
C VAL A 126 1.82 -18.78 -26.81
N ARG A 127 0.67 -19.45 -26.81
CA ARG A 127 0.54 -20.86 -27.18
C ARG A 127 -0.18 -20.93 -28.51
N SER A 128 0.51 -21.35 -29.56
CA SER A 128 -0.11 -21.55 -30.88
C SER A 128 -0.61 -22.99 -31.00
N LEU A 129 -1.89 -23.16 -31.37
CA LEU A 129 -2.43 -24.42 -31.91
C LEU A 129 -2.07 -24.49 -33.40
N GLY A 130 -0.80 -24.78 -33.70
CA GLY A 130 -0.29 -25.02 -35.05
C GLY A 130 0.43 -26.35 -35.12
N ASP A 131 0.16 -27.10 -36.19
CA ASP A 131 0.44 -28.53 -36.38
C ASP A 131 1.78 -29.04 -35.81
N SER A 132 1.68 -30.08 -34.98
CA SER A 132 2.74 -30.99 -34.53
C SER A 132 3.69 -30.61 -33.37
N ARG A 133 3.75 -29.37 -32.87
CA ARG A 133 4.40 -29.05 -31.57
C ARG A 133 3.75 -27.84 -30.91
N GLU A 134 3.25 -28.01 -29.68
CA GLU A 134 2.81 -26.90 -28.82
C GLU A 134 4.01 -26.00 -28.53
N ALA A 135 4.21 -24.97 -29.37
CA ALA A 135 5.28 -24.00 -29.21
C ALA A 135 4.79 -22.91 -28.25
N VAL A 136 5.41 -22.87 -27.06
CA VAL A 136 5.22 -21.79 -26.09
C VAL A 136 6.27 -20.73 -26.39
N ILE A 137 5.80 -19.55 -26.82
CA ILE A 137 6.66 -18.44 -27.21
C ILE A 137 6.49 -17.31 -26.20
N ARG A 138 7.56 -16.88 -25.55
CA ARG A 138 7.49 -15.82 -24.55
C ARG A 138 7.58 -14.46 -25.20
N VAL A 139 6.55 -13.65 -25.01
CA VAL A 139 6.39 -12.36 -25.67
C VAL A 139 6.38 -11.20 -24.67
N ARG A 140 6.95 -10.08 -25.10
CA ARG A 140 6.96 -8.82 -24.36
C ARG A 140 6.56 -7.68 -25.30
N GLY A 141 5.58 -6.89 -24.89
CA GLY A 141 5.06 -5.83 -25.76
C GLY A 141 4.00 -5.00 -25.07
N THR A 142 3.12 -4.44 -25.87
CA THR A 142 1.95 -3.68 -25.46
C THR A 142 0.71 -4.42 -25.92
N ILE A 143 -0.29 -4.51 -25.05
CA ILE A 143 -1.60 -5.05 -25.36
C ILE A 143 -2.58 -3.87 -25.41
N HIS A 144 -3.36 -3.83 -26.48
CA HIS A 144 -4.46 -2.91 -26.71
C HIS A 144 -5.73 -3.74 -26.72
N LEU A 145 -6.66 -3.48 -25.80
CA LEU A 145 -7.89 -4.25 -25.64
C LEU A 145 -9.07 -3.30 -25.58
N GLU A 146 -10.05 -3.52 -26.43
CA GLU A 146 -11.30 -2.78 -26.49
C GLU A 146 -12.47 -3.71 -26.15
N PRO A 147 -13.40 -3.29 -25.26
CA PRO A 147 -14.60 -4.07 -24.99
C PRO A 147 -15.48 -4.15 -26.24
N ALA A 148 -15.88 -5.35 -26.62
CA ALA A 148 -16.76 -5.61 -27.74
C ALA A 148 -18.07 -6.25 -27.27
N GLU A 149 -19.21 -5.79 -27.81
CA GLU A 149 -20.50 -6.41 -27.54
C GLU A 149 -20.67 -7.67 -28.39
N GLU A 150 -20.61 -8.85 -27.75
CA GLU A 150 -20.86 -10.12 -28.41
C GLU A 150 -22.29 -10.63 -28.12
N PRO A 151 -22.91 -11.41 -29.03
CA PRO A 151 -24.28 -11.91 -28.85
C PRO A 151 -24.51 -12.74 -27.58
N TYR A 152 -23.45 -13.32 -27.02
CA TYR A 152 -23.49 -14.19 -25.84
C TYR A 152 -22.55 -13.74 -24.71
N GLY A 153 -22.33 -12.43 -24.56
CA GLY A 153 -21.64 -11.88 -23.40
C GLY A 153 -20.75 -10.68 -23.73
N TRP A 154 -19.84 -10.37 -22.82
CA TRP A 154 -18.80 -9.37 -23.04
C TRP A 154 -17.65 -10.03 -23.78
N GLY A 155 -17.44 -9.59 -25.03
CA GLY A 155 -16.26 -9.92 -25.80
C GLY A 155 -15.17 -8.85 -25.61
N VAL A 156 -13.97 -9.17 -26.05
CA VAL A 156 -12.89 -8.18 -26.16
C VAL A 156 -12.23 -8.38 -27.51
N THR A 157 -12.11 -7.30 -28.25
CA THR A 157 -11.30 -7.24 -29.46
C THR A 157 -10.05 -6.45 -29.18
N GLY A 158 -8.92 -6.87 -29.70
CA GLY A 158 -7.70 -6.13 -29.44
C GLY A 158 -6.54 -6.59 -30.27
N ARG A 159 -5.38 -6.02 -29.96
CA ARG A 159 -4.13 -6.31 -30.64
C ARG A 159 -2.99 -6.35 -29.64
N PHE A 160 -2.11 -7.32 -29.82
CA PHE A 160 -0.81 -7.34 -29.16
C PHE A 160 0.27 -6.93 -30.15
N VAL A 161 1.12 -5.99 -29.76
CA VAL A 161 2.30 -5.57 -30.52
C VAL A 161 3.52 -5.71 -29.63
N GLY A 162 4.47 -6.55 -30.01
CA GLY A 162 5.63 -6.81 -29.18
C GLY A 162 6.76 -7.54 -29.89
N THR A 163 7.65 -8.10 -29.08
CA THR A 163 8.78 -8.89 -29.51
C THR A 163 8.82 -10.23 -28.79
N ASP A 164 9.22 -11.28 -29.51
CA ASP A 164 9.60 -12.58 -28.94
C ASP A 164 10.99 -12.51 -28.26
N GLU A 165 11.38 -13.55 -27.51
CA GLU A 165 12.72 -13.73 -26.91
C GLU A 165 13.86 -13.59 -27.93
N LYS A 166 13.61 -13.92 -29.19
CA LYS A 166 14.57 -13.80 -30.30
C LYS A 166 14.65 -12.38 -30.88
N GLY A 167 13.86 -11.43 -30.38
CA GLY A 167 13.81 -10.06 -30.87
C GLY A 167 12.99 -9.87 -32.15
N ASN A 168 12.29 -10.91 -32.62
CA ASN A 168 11.39 -10.81 -33.76
C ASN A 168 10.13 -10.03 -33.38
N ALA A 169 9.70 -9.11 -34.23
CA ALA A 169 8.43 -8.42 -34.05
C ALA A 169 7.28 -9.41 -34.20
N VAL A 170 6.35 -9.36 -33.25
CA VAL A 170 5.16 -10.22 -33.18
C VAL A 170 3.95 -9.30 -33.02
N GLU A 171 3.06 -9.36 -34.00
CA GLU A 171 1.77 -8.68 -33.99
C GLU A 171 0.68 -9.74 -34.04
N LEU A 172 -0.24 -9.70 -33.08
CA LEU A 172 -1.30 -10.71 -32.93
C LEU A 172 -2.64 -10.01 -32.76
N GLU A 173 -3.65 -10.52 -33.45
CA GLU A 173 -5.04 -10.13 -33.21
C GLU A 173 -5.59 -10.93 -32.05
N LEU A 174 -6.25 -10.23 -31.12
CA LEU A 174 -6.79 -10.79 -29.90
C LEU A 174 -8.30 -10.75 -29.92
N GLY A 175 -8.90 -11.82 -29.42
CA GLY A 175 -10.33 -11.98 -29.34
C GLY A 175 -10.79 -12.78 -28.12
N SER A 176 -12.07 -13.10 -28.14
CA SER A 176 -12.71 -14.01 -27.20
C SER A 176 -12.32 -15.48 -27.50
N PRO A 177 -12.21 -16.36 -26.47
CA PRO A 177 -12.44 -16.13 -25.04
C PRO A 177 -11.42 -15.21 -24.36
N PHE A 178 -11.95 -14.29 -23.55
CA PHE A 178 -11.19 -13.33 -22.75
C PHE A 178 -11.39 -13.58 -21.25
N ALA A 179 -10.30 -13.62 -20.49
CA ALA A 179 -10.35 -13.67 -19.04
C ALA A 179 -9.25 -12.78 -18.45
N ILE A 180 -9.67 -11.81 -17.66
CA ILE A 180 -8.77 -10.91 -16.96
C ILE A 180 -8.99 -11.05 -15.45
N GLY A 181 -7.91 -10.96 -14.66
CA GLY A 181 -8.02 -11.03 -13.20
C GLY A 181 -8.84 -9.88 -12.63
N PRO A 182 -8.96 -9.71 -11.30
CA PRO A 182 -9.77 -8.62 -10.75
C PRO A 182 -9.10 -7.26 -10.94
N ARG A 183 -9.88 -6.19 -11.16
CA ARG A 183 -9.37 -4.80 -11.26
C ARG A 183 -8.68 -4.36 -9.97
N LEU A 184 -9.29 -4.64 -8.81
CA LEU A 184 -8.77 -4.32 -7.48
C LEU A 184 -8.25 -5.59 -6.80
N ARG A 185 -6.95 -5.62 -6.44
CA ARG A 185 -6.36 -6.73 -5.66
C ARG A 185 -5.01 -6.30 -5.09
N ALA A 186 -4.63 -6.82 -3.91
CA ALA A 186 -3.30 -6.60 -3.30
C ALA A 186 -2.16 -7.34 -4.03
N ALA A 187 -2.10 -7.20 -5.36
CA ALA A 187 -1.08 -7.75 -6.24
C ALA A 187 -0.67 -6.70 -7.27
N ARG A 188 0.63 -6.61 -7.59
CA ARG A 188 1.15 -5.61 -8.54
C ARG A 188 0.82 -5.90 -10.00
N ARG A 189 0.42 -7.13 -10.32
CA ARG A 189 0.12 -7.57 -11.68
C ARG A 189 -1.26 -8.22 -11.75
N ARG A 190 -1.93 -8.09 -12.89
CA ARG A 190 -3.21 -8.70 -13.22
C ARG A 190 -2.93 -9.75 -14.30
N LYS A 191 -3.43 -10.98 -14.10
CA LYS A 191 -3.35 -12.01 -15.14
C LYS A 191 -4.32 -11.65 -16.26
N VAL A 192 -3.92 -11.86 -17.50
CA VAL A 192 -4.73 -11.66 -18.69
C VAL A 192 -4.58 -12.90 -19.55
N ARG A 193 -5.71 -13.43 -20.03
CA ARG A 193 -5.79 -14.50 -21.00
C ARG A 193 -6.70 -14.06 -22.14
N CYS A 194 -6.24 -14.19 -23.36
CA CYS A 194 -6.99 -13.86 -24.57
C CYS A 194 -6.78 -14.97 -25.60
N ALA A 195 -7.77 -15.19 -26.46
CA ALA A 195 -7.56 -15.99 -27.65
C ALA A 195 -6.78 -15.18 -28.69
N VAL A 196 -5.90 -15.87 -29.42
CA VAL A 196 -5.21 -15.32 -30.59
C VAL A 196 -6.02 -15.74 -31.81
N LEU A 197 -6.46 -14.74 -32.58
CA LEU A 197 -7.25 -14.93 -33.78
C LEU A 197 -6.35 -14.85 -35.02
N GLU A 198 -6.60 -15.73 -35.98
CA GLU A 198 -6.04 -15.65 -37.33
C GLU A 198 -7.17 -15.96 -38.31
N ASP A 199 -7.41 -15.05 -39.27
CA ASP A 199 -8.55 -15.13 -40.19
C ASP A 199 -9.91 -15.36 -39.49
N GLY A 200 -10.09 -14.75 -38.32
CA GLY A 200 -11.31 -14.87 -37.51
C GLY A 200 -11.49 -16.21 -36.76
N HIS A 201 -10.50 -17.11 -36.81
CA HIS A 201 -10.52 -18.39 -36.11
C HIS A 201 -9.51 -18.41 -34.97
N GLU A 202 -9.87 -19.05 -33.85
CA GLU A 202 -8.96 -19.24 -32.71
C GLU A 202 -7.80 -20.17 -33.13
N ARG A 203 -6.59 -19.62 -33.18
CA ARG A 203 -5.37 -20.36 -33.51
C ARG A 203 -4.42 -20.49 -32.32
N GLY A 204 -4.75 -19.91 -31.18
CA GLY A 204 -3.91 -19.98 -29.99
C GLY A 204 -4.44 -19.21 -28.80
N THR A 205 -3.66 -19.21 -27.73
CA THR A 205 -3.97 -18.53 -26.48
C THR A 205 -2.78 -17.67 -26.06
N LEU A 206 -3.03 -16.39 -25.81
CA LEU A 206 -2.11 -15.47 -25.17
C LEU A 206 -2.40 -15.47 -23.67
N GLU A 207 -1.45 -15.90 -22.83
CA GLU A 207 -1.58 -15.83 -21.38
C GLU A 207 -0.40 -15.07 -20.76
N GLY A 208 -0.69 -14.10 -19.91
CA GLY A 208 0.36 -13.32 -19.29
C GLY A 208 -0.14 -12.38 -18.22
N THR A 209 0.63 -11.31 -18.03
CA THR A 209 0.37 -10.37 -16.96
C THR A 209 0.62 -8.93 -17.40
N ILE A 210 -0.29 -8.07 -16.98
CA ILE A 210 -0.19 -6.61 -17.10
C ILE A 210 0.07 -6.00 -15.72
N PRO A 211 0.79 -4.87 -15.62
CA PRO A 211 0.92 -4.16 -14.35
C PRO A 211 -0.42 -3.57 -13.91
N ARG A 212 -0.65 -3.55 -12.59
CA ARG A 212 -1.80 -2.88 -11.98
C ARG A 212 -1.35 -1.48 -11.51
N PRO A 213 -2.13 -0.42 -11.75
CA PRO A 213 -1.84 0.92 -11.23
C PRO A 213 -1.70 0.90 -9.70
N LEU A 214 -0.80 1.74 -9.16
CA LEU A 214 -0.52 1.82 -7.71
C LEU A 214 -1.80 1.92 -6.88
N VAL A 215 -2.71 2.80 -7.30
CA VAL A 215 -4.00 3.04 -6.66
C VAL A 215 -4.94 1.84 -6.63
N ASN A 216 -4.69 0.77 -7.40
CA ASN A 216 -5.57 -0.40 -7.44
C ASN A 216 -5.00 -1.61 -6.69
N TRP A 217 -3.77 -1.51 -6.15
CA TRP A 217 -3.14 -2.58 -5.38
C TRP A 217 -2.57 -2.17 -4.03
N PHE A 218 -2.10 -0.93 -3.89
CA PHE A 218 -1.46 -0.46 -2.66
C PHE A 218 -2.44 -0.47 -1.49
N GLN A 219 -2.11 -1.21 -0.44
CA GLN A 219 -2.94 -1.39 0.77
C GLN A 219 -4.36 -1.91 0.52
N MET A 220 -4.59 -2.63 -0.58
CA MET A 220 -5.90 -3.28 -0.79
C MET A 220 -6.14 -4.37 0.26
N PRO A 221 -7.41 -4.64 0.61
CA PRO A 221 -7.78 -5.81 1.39
C PRO A 221 -7.29 -7.11 0.74
N LEU A 222 -6.85 -8.06 1.57
CA LEU A 222 -6.45 -9.39 1.12
C LEU A 222 -7.66 -10.35 1.14
N ASP A 223 -7.76 -11.18 0.10
CA ASP A 223 -8.63 -12.35 0.08
C ASP A 223 -7.97 -13.55 0.76
N ARG A 224 -8.76 -14.55 1.17
CA ARG A 224 -8.25 -15.73 1.89
C ARG A 224 -7.13 -16.46 1.15
N LYS A 225 -7.30 -16.62 -0.18
CA LYS A 225 -6.35 -17.32 -1.02
C LYS A 225 -5.05 -16.54 -1.09
N LEU A 226 -5.10 -15.24 -1.39
CA LEU A 226 -3.93 -14.39 -1.37
C LEU A 226 -3.26 -14.29 0.00
N LEU A 227 -4.04 -14.25 1.09
CA LEU A 227 -3.51 -14.26 2.45
C LEU A 227 -2.75 -15.56 2.74
N ALA A 228 -3.32 -16.71 2.36
CA ALA A 228 -2.67 -18.01 2.52
C ALA A 228 -1.42 -18.14 1.65
N ASP A 229 -1.48 -17.70 0.38
CA ASP A 229 -0.36 -17.69 -0.54
C ASP A 229 0.77 -16.79 -0.01
N TRP A 230 0.43 -15.60 0.50
CA TRP A 230 1.38 -14.67 1.11
C TRP A 230 2.06 -15.24 2.37
N HIS A 231 1.30 -15.89 3.26
CA HIS A 231 1.87 -16.59 4.41
C HIS A 231 2.73 -17.79 3.99
N ARG A 232 2.38 -18.47 2.90
CA ARG A 232 3.16 -19.58 2.36
C ARG A 232 4.49 -19.11 1.76
N GLU A 233 4.48 -17.99 1.05
CA GLU A 233 5.66 -17.43 0.37
C GLU A 233 6.68 -16.83 1.35
N LEU A 234 6.20 -16.04 2.32
CA LEU A 234 7.07 -15.27 3.23
C LEU A 234 7.19 -15.89 4.63
N GLY A 235 6.30 -16.82 4.99
CA GLY A 235 6.33 -17.52 6.27
C GLY A 235 6.35 -16.55 7.46
N LYS A 236 7.32 -16.73 8.35
CA LYS A 236 7.51 -15.92 9.57
C LYS A 236 7.77 -14.42 9.28
N GLN A 237 8.24 -14.08 8.08
CA GLN A 237 8.48 -12.67 7.74
C GLN A 237 7.17 -11.86 7.72
N VAL A 238 6.04 -12.50 7.44
CA VAL A 238 4.70 -11.88 7.49
C VAL A 238 4.36 -11.38 8.89
N GLU A 239 4.59 -12.22 9.90
CA GLU A 239 4.33 -11.87 11.31
C GLU A 239 5.27 -10.75 11.76
N LEU A 240 6.56 -10.84 11.40
CA LEU A 240 7.53 -9.81 11.73
C LEU A 240 7.16 -8.46 11.09
N ALA A 241 6.78 -8.47 9.82
CA ALA A 241 6.33 -7.28 9.10
C ALA A 241 5.12 -6.61 9.77
N GLN A 242 4.13 -7.42 10.18
CA GLN A 242 2.98 -6.92 10.96
C GLN A 242 3.43 -6.29 12.28
N VAL A 243 4.29 -6.95 13.04
CA VAL A 243 4.82 -6.43 14.31
C VAL A 243 5.54 -5.09 14.12
N PHE A 244 6.38 -4.95 13.08
CA PHE A 244 7.07 -3.69 12.78
C PHE A 244 6.09 -2.54 12.52
N THR A 245 5.05 -2.79 11.73
CA THR A 245 4.04 -1.77 11.41
C THR A 245 3.12 -1.46 12.62
N TRP A 246 2.83 -2.43 13.49
CA TRP A 246 2.13 -2.20 14.75
C TRP A 246 2.95 -1.36 15.72
N ILE A 247 4.23 -1.70 15.91
CA ILE A 247 5.15 -0.92 16.76
C ILE A 247 5.26 0.51 16.22
N ALA A 248 5.45 0.69 14.91
CA ALA A 248 5.52 2.02 14.31
C ALA A 248 4.28 2.88 14.64
N GLY A 249 3.09 2.30 14.53
CA GLY A 249 1.85 3.02 14.84
C GLY A 249 1.68 3.34 16.32
N LEU A 250 1.99 2.40 17.21
CA LEU A 250 1.97 2.63 18.65
C LEU A 250 3.01 3.68 19.09
N LEU A 251 4.20 3.66 18.50
CA LEU A 251 5.23 4.68 18.73
C LEU A 251 4.77 6.06 18.28
N ASN A 252 4.04 6.16 17.16
CA ASN A 252 3.51 7.45 16.73
C ASN A 252 2.45 8.00 17.69
N ILE A 253 1.62 7.13 18.28
CA ILE A 253 0.67 7.54 19.33
C ILE A 253 1.41 8.18 20.52
N LEU A 254 2.53 7.59 20.95
CA LEU A 254 3.37 8.17 21.99
C LEU A 254 4.03 9.49 21.55
N ALA A 255 4.45 9.59 20.29
CA ALA A 255 5.01 10.83 19.74
C ALA A 255 3.95 11.95 19.69
N ILE A 256 2.71 11.65 19.32
CA ILE A 256 1.59 12.60 19.36
C ILE A 256 1.38 13.10 20.79
N TRP A 257 1.43 12.21 21.78
CA TRP A 257 1.34 12.60 23.18
C TRP A 257 2.48 13.55 23.61
N ASP A 258 3.74 13.26 23.24
CA ASP A 258 4.89 14.16 23.48
C ASP A 258 4.77 15.50 22.73
N ALA A 259 4.09 15.51 21.58
CA ALA A 259 3.80 16.72 20.82
C ALA A 259 2.79 17.62 21.56
N VAL A 260 1.74 17.02 22.16
CA VAL A 260 0.65 17.74 22.83
C VAL A 260 1.05 18.22 24.22
N GLN A 261 1.65 17.36 25.05
CA GLN A 261 1.91 17.67 26.46
C GLN A 261 3.24 18.39 26.71
N GLY A 262 4.12 18.45 25.70
CA GLY A 262 5.49 18.94 25.88
C GLY A 262 6.40 17.88 26.51
N PRO A 263 7.71 18.17 26.63
CA PRO A 263 8.67 17.20 27.16
C PRO A 263 8.40 16.87 28.63
N ALA A 264 8.43 15.58 28.98
CA ALA A 264 8.24 15.10 30.35
C ALA A 264 9.40 15.48 31.31
N TYR A 265 10.53 15.95 30.78
CA TYR A 265 11.68 16.41 31.55
C TYR A 265 11.98 17.87 31.22
N GLY A 266 11.80 18.74 32.22
CA GLY A 266 12.24 20.13 32.20
C GLY A 266 13.77 20.20 32.29
N TYR A 267 14.36 21.10 31.51
CA TYR A 267 15.78 21.39 31.60
C TYR A 267 16.06 22.24 32.87
N GLY A 268 16.90 21.74 33.77
CA GLY A 268 17.87 22.57 34.51
C GLY A 268 17.65 22.78 36.01
N ASP A 269 17.97 21.77 36.81
CA ASP A 269 18.46 21.92 38.20
C ASP A 269 20.00 22.06 38.27
N GLU A 270 20.68 22.13 37.12
CA GLU A 270 22.15 22.21 37.00
C GLU A 270 22.76 23.59 37.31
N TRP A 271 21.95 24.64 37.54
CA TRP A 271 22.44 26.02 37.70
C TRP A 271 22.15 26.68 39.06
N LEU A 272 21.79 25.92 40.09
CA LEU A 272 21.90 26.42 41.46
C LEU A 272 23.37 26.37 41.91
N ARG A 273 24.22 27.18 41.25
CA ARG A 273 25.50 27.59 41.82
C ARG A 273 25.14 28.47 43.02
N PRO A 274 25.46 28.11 44.27
CA PRO A 274 25.21 29.00 45.40
C PRO A 274 25.95 30.30 45.13
N ALA A 275 25.21 31.41 45.18
CA ALA A 275 25.75 32.74 44.99
C ALA A 275 26.96 32.91 45.92
N ALA A 276 28.08 33.33 45.34
CA ALA A 276 29.27 33.69 46.07
C ALA A 276 28.89 34.64 47.21
N ALA A 277 29.26 34.26 48.44
CA ALA A 277 29.17 35.12 49.61
C ALA A 277 30.05 36.34 49.35
N GLY A 278 29.41 37.44 48.96
CA GLY A 278 30.07 38.72 48.72
C GLY A 278 30.62 39.27 50.03
N GLU A 279 31.94 39.48 50.03
CA GLU A 279 32.67 40.30 50.98
C GLU A 279 32.00 41.68 51.10
N GLY A 280 31.59 42.05 52.31
CA GLY A 280 31.05 43.37 52.65
C GLY A 280 31.88 43.98 53.77
N GLY A 281 33.03 44.55 53.40
CA GLY A 281 33.82 45.40 54.29
C GLY A 281 33.04 46.66 54.68
N THR A 282 33.04 47.00 55.95
CA THR A 282 32.51 48.26 56.51
C THR A 282 33.64 49.28 56.61
N PRO A 283 33.52 50.47 56.01
CA PRO A 283 34.27 51.64 56.44
C PRO A 283 33.33 52.69 57.05
N GLY A 284 33.69 53.25 58.20
CA GLY A 284 33.04 54.44 58.75
C GLY A 284 33.22 54.61 60.26
N GLY A 285 34.30 55.26 60.67
CA GLY A 285 34.46 55.86 62.01
C GLY A 285 33.61 57.13 62.18
N PRO A 286 33.94 58.08 63.08
CA PRO A 286 35.12 58.22 63.95
C PRO A 286 34.95 57.65 65.37
#